data_AF-A0A3S0ZIM1-F1
#
_entry.id   AF-A0A3S0ZIM1-F1
#
_cell.length_a   1.000
_cell.length_b   1.000
_cell.length_c   1.000
_cell.angle_alpha   90.00
_cell.angle_beta   90.00
_cell.angle_gamma   90.00
#
_symmetry.space_group_name_H-M   'P 1'
#
loop_
_entity.id
_entity.type
_entity.pdbx_description
1 polymer ?
#
loop_
_entity_poly.entity_id
_entity_poly.type
_entity_poly.pdbx_seq_one_letter_code
_entity_poly.pdbx_strand_id
1 'polypeptide(L)'
;MKFTLDDQIAGSGKVQFKVDYLATGSNTIADIRGIFFNILDDSLLSGIQVAGTDVTASKFGPAGTITSVGSSSNNLNGNGNQRNYFDAGVEIGKEGIGGNKGDIQSTTFTLSHISKALTLAQFSEQNFGVRLMSVGSGNSREGSSKLKGTAPYYTPPPPPPQKVPEHSATAALGLFAAVGTWRLMKKNKQFLSQN
;
A
#
# COMPACT_ATOMS: atom_id res chain seq x y z
N MET A 1 -14.96 2.03 -10.10
CA MET A 1 -13.73 1.26 -9.81
C MET A 1 -13.43 1.36 -8.33
N LYS A 2 -12.88 0.30 -7.76
CA LYS A 2 -12.29 0.31 -6.42
C LYS A 2 -10.84 -0.09 -6.53
N PHE A 3 -9.95 0.72 -5.97
CA PHE A 3 -8.57 0.35 -5.72
C PHE A 3 -8.42 -0.03 -4.25
N THR A 4 -7.73 -1.13 -3.98
CA THR A 4 -7.29 -1.51 -2.65
C THR A 4 -5.78 -1.72 -2.73
N LEU A 5 -5.02 -0.94 -1.97
CA LEU A 5 -3.56 -1.08 -1.88
C LEU A 5 -3.21 -1.64 -0.51
N ASP A 6 -2.25 -2.55 -0.47
CA ASP A 6 -1.80 -3.21 0.76
C ASP A 6 -0.29 -3.45 0.72
N ASP A 7 0.45 -2.94 1.70
CA ASP A 7 1.90 -3.10 1.81
C ASP A 7 2.35 -4.15 2.85
N GLN A 8 1.41 -4.96 3.33
CA GLN A 8 1.62 -6.05 4.29
C GLN A 8 1.50 -7.43 3.63
N ILE A 9 0.60 -7.60 2.65
CA ILE A 9 0.30 -8.90 2.02
C ILE A 9 1.41 -9.38 1.08
N ALA A 10 2.04 -8.47 0.33
CA ALA A 10 3.06 -8.82 -0.67
C ALA A 10 4.46 -9.08 -0.08
N GLY A 11 4.61 -8.88 1.23
CA GLY A 11 5.89 -8.87 1.93
C GLY A 11 6.51 -7.47 1.98
N SER A 12 7.44 -7.30 2.93
CA SER A 12 8.04 -6.00 3.25
C SER A 12 8.63 -5.28 2.03
N GLY A 13 8.34 -3.99 1.91
CA GLY A 13 8.84 -3.12 0.85
C GLY A 13 8.18 -3.30 -0.52
N LYS A 14 7.03 -4.00 -0.57
CA LYS A 14 6.21 -4.16 -1.77
C LYS A 14 4.80 -3.67 -1.49
N VAL A 15 4.10 -3.27 -2.56
CA VAL A 15 2.70 -2.84 -2.47
C VAL A 15 1.87 -3.67 -3.43
N GLN A 16 0.90 -4.42 -2.91
CA GLN A 16 -0.11 -5.10 -3.71
C GLN A 16 -1.20 -4.12 -4.10
N PHE A 17 -1.62 -4.20 -5.36
CA PHE A 17 -2.74 -3.50 -5.94
C PHE A 17 -3.81 -4.52 -6.24
N LYS A 18 -5.01 -4.32 -5.71
CA LYS A 18 -6.22 -4.98 -6.18
C LYS A 18 -7.14 -3.94 -6.80
N VAL A 19 -7.57 -4.18 -8.03
CA VAL A 19 -8.45 -3.28 -8.77
C VAL A 19 -9.71 -4.01 -9.17
N ASP A 20 -10.84 -3.54 -8.67
CA ASP A 20 -12.16 -4.13 -8.92
C ASP A 20 -13.03 -3.17 -9.73
N TYR A 21 -13.61 -3.68 -10.81
CA TYR A 21 -14.76 -3.05 -11.44
C TYR A 21 -15.98 -3.20 -10.52
N LEU A 22 -16.65 -2.08 -10.24
CA LEU A 22 -17.88 -2.06 -9.45
C LEU A 22 -19.05 -1.94 -10.42
N ALA A 23 -19.87 -2.98 -10.51
CA ALA A 23 -21.04 -2.99 -11.38
C ALA A 23 -22.05 -1.89 -10.97
N THR A 24 -22.59 -1.18 -11.96
CA THR A 24 -23.49 -0.02 -11.72
C THR A 24 -24.98 -0.36 -11.88
N GLY A 25 -25.41 -1.56 -11.50
CA GLY A 25 -26.84 -1.93 -11.44
C GLY A 25 -27.53 -2.24 -12.76
N SER A 26 -26.83 -2.21 -13.90
CA SER A 26 -27.39 -2.39 -15.26
C SER A 26 -26.88 -3.65 -16.00
N ASN A 27 -26.41 -4.66 -15.27
CA ASN A 27 -25.63 -5.79 -15.82
C ASN A 27 -24.45 -5.34 -16.70
N THR A 28 -24.01 -4.10 -16.53
CA THR A 28 -22.89 -3.54 -17.27
C THR A 28 -21.61 -4.08 -16.67
N ILE A 29 -20.78 -4.63 -17.55
CA ILE A 29 -19.43 -5.10 -17.24
C ILE A 29 -18.44 -4.37 -18.13
N ALA A 30 -17.18 -4.41 -17.73
CA ALA A 30 -16.09 -3.78 -18.44
C ALA A 30 -14.85 -4.66 -18.35
N ASP A 31 -14.02 -4.59 -19.38
CA ASP A 31 -12.70 -5.18 -19.41
C ASP A 31 -11.66 -4.15 -18.95
N ILE A 32 -10.92 -4.44 -17.87
CA ILE A 32 -9.83 -3.61 -17.38
C ILE A 32 -8.62 -3.79 -18.29
N ARG A 33 -8.17 -2.70 -18.93
CA ARG A 33 -7.07 -2.74 -19.90
C ARG A 33 -5.81 -2.04 -19.47
N GLY A 34 -5.94 -0.96 -18.70
CA GLY A 34 -4.80 -0.16 -18.29
C GLY A 34 -5.06 0.47 -16.94
N ILE A 35 -4.04 0.43 -16.09
CA ILE A 35 -4.03 1.06 -14.77
C ILE A 35 -2.88 2.05 -14.78
N PHE A 36 -3.18 3.29 -14.43
CA PHE A 36 -2.23 4.40 -14.44
C PHE A 36 -2.21 5.04 -13.06
N PHE A 37 -1.05 5.45 -12.59
CA PHE A 37 -0.93 6.06 -11.28
C PHE A 37 0.30 6.96 -11.19
N ASN A 38 0.25 7.84 -10.20
CA ASN A 38 1.37 8.66 -9.78
C ASN A 38 1.96 8.14 -8.46
N ILE A 39 3.21 8.50 -8.20
CA ILE A 39 3.85 8.29 -6.91
C ILE A 39 4.37 9.62 -6.36
N LEU A 40 4.56 9.70 -5.05
CA LEU A 40 5.01 10.91 -4.39
C LEU A 40 6.49 11.21 -4.65
N ASP A 41 7.35 10.18 -4.63
CA ASP A 41 8.79 10.31 -4.87
C ASP A 41 9.16 9.74 -6.25
N ASP A 42 9.20 10.63 -7.24
CA ASP A 42 9.53 10.32 -8.64
C ASP A 42 10.91 9.66 -8.82
N SER A 43 11.84 9.85 -7.87
CA SER A 43 13.16 9.25 -7.96
C SER A 43 13.12 7.72 -7.93
N LEU A 44 12.04 7.15 -7.38
CA LEU A 44 11.82 5.71 -7.30
C LEU A 44 11.38 5.09 -8.64
N LEU A 45 10.88 5.88 -9.60
CA LEU A 45 10.29 5.35 -10.84
C LEU A 45 11.25 4.45 -11.63
N SER A 46 12.54 4.77 -11.63
CA SER A 46 13.58 4.04 -12.38
C SER A 46 13.84 2.61 -11.87
N GLY A 47 13.41 2.28 -10.66
CA GLY A 47 13.64 0.96 -10.05
C GLY A 47 12.37 0.16 -9.76
N ILE A 48 11.18 0.66 -10.12
CA ILE A 48 9.92 -0.07 -9.91
C ILE A 48 9.84 -1.27 -10.85
N GLN A 49 9.34 -2.39 -10.30
CA GLN A 49 9.02 -3.62 -11.01
C GLN A 49 7.55 -3.98 -10.73
N VAL A 50 6.93 -4.67 -11.69
CA VAL A 50 5.54 -5.13 -11.61
C VAL A 50 5.47 -6.63 -11.81
N ALA A 51 4.70 -7.33 -10.98
CA ALA A 51 4.40 -8.74 -11.16
C ALA A 51 2.91 -9.02 -10.91
N GLY A 52 2.26 -9.77 -11.80
CA GLY A 52 0.87 -10.20 -11.70
C GLY A 52 0.51 -11.07 -12.91
N THR A 53 -0.43 -11.99 -12.75
CA THR A 53 -0.78 -12.96 -13.81
C THR A 53 -1.42 -12.31 -15.02
N ASP A 54 -2.15 -11.22 -14.80
CA ASP A 54 -2.84 -10.49 -15.87
C ASP A 54 -1.99 -9.36 -16.44
N VAL A 55 -0.82 -9.09 -15.87
CA VAL A 55 0.07 -8.01 -16.32
C VAL A 55 0.77 -8.44 -17.61
N THR A 56 0.55 -7.70 -18.70
CA THR A 56 1.15 -8.00 -20.01
C THR A 56 2.23 -7.01 -20.42
N ALA A 57 2.17 -5.78 -19.91
CA ALA A 57 3.19 -4.76 -20.08
C ALA A 57 3.18 -3.78 -18.91
N SER A 58 4.29 -3.09 -18.71
CA SER A 58 4.38 -1.95 -17.79
C SER A 58 5.27 -0.88 -18.40
N LYS A 59 5.05 0.36 -17.98
CA LYS A 59 5.84 1.51 -18.42
C LYS A 59 5.96 2.50 -17.27
N PHE A 60 7.20 2.91 -17.01
CA PHE A 60 7.56 3.94 -16.04
C PHE A 60 8.35 5.00 -16.79
N GLY A 61 7.98 6.27 -16.63
CA GLY A 61 8.64 7.38 -17.30
C GLY A 61 9.08 8.42 -16.27
N PRO A 62 9.78 9.47 -16.69
CA PRO A 62 9.85 10.68 -15.87
C PRO A 62 8.45 11.10 -15.42
N ALA A 63 8.37 11.76 -14.27
CA ALA A 63 7.13 12.22 -13.67
C ALA A 63 6.18 12.84 -14.72
N GLY A 64 4.96 12.32 -14.77
CA GLY A 64 3.90 12.81 -15.64
C GLY A 64 4.05 12.51 -17.14
N THR A 65 5.01 11.71 -17.58
CA THR A 65 5.23 11.50 -19.02
C THR A 65 4.46 10.31 -19.62
N ILE A 66 3.85 9.46 -18.80
CA ILE A 66 3.14 8.28 -19.28
C ILE A 66 1.77 8.65 -19.81
N THR A 67 1.65 8.52 -21.14
CA THR A 67 0.41 8.75 -21.88
C THR A 67 -0.31 7.46 -22.28
N SER A 68 0.40 6.33 -22.33
CA SER A 68 -0.14 5.02 -22.71
C SER A 68 0.80 3.88 -22.26
N VAL A 69 0.29 2.65 -22.22
CA VAL A 69 1.05 1.43 -21.88
C VAL A 69 0.60 0.23 -22.73
N GLY A 70 1.54 -0.58 -23.21
CA GLY A 70 1.27 -1.72 -24.09
C GLY A 70 0.97 -1.27 -25.52
N SER A 71 -0.22 -0.72 -25.76
CA SER A 71 -0.64 -0.13 -27.04
C SER A 71 -0.93 1.37 -26.91
N SER A 72 -0.96 2.08 -28.05
CA SER A 72 -1.34 3.50 -28.07
C SER A 72 -2.83 3.72 -27.76
N SER A 73 -3.71 2.74 -28.02
CA SER A 73 -5.15 2.79 -27.71
C SER A 73 -5.44 2.67 -26.21
N ASN A 74 -4.52 2.05 -25.45
CA ASN A 74 -4.58 1.95 -24.00
C ASN A 74 -4.03 3.24 -23.35
N ASN A 75 -4.85 4.28 -23.37
CA ASN A 75 -4.52 5.62 -22.87
C ASN A 75 -5.71 6.28 -22.17
N LEU A 76 -5.43 7.28 -21.34
CA LEU A 76 -6.45 8.12 -20.70
C LEU A 76 -6.59 9.52 -21.33
N ASN A 77 -6.08 9.70 -22.56
CA ASN A 77 -6.14 10.96 -23.29
C ASN A 77 -7.51 11.17 -23.93
N GLY A 78 -8.06 12.38 -23.87
CA GLY A 78 -9.37 12.70 -24.45
C GLY A 78 -9.80 14.13 -24.11
N ASN A 79 -10.83 14.64 -24.79
CA ASN A 79 -11.37 15.99 -24.62
C ASN A 79 -10.37 17.14 -24.83
N GLY A 80 -9.75 17.19 -26.01
CA GLY A 80 -9.22 18.40 -26.66
C GLY A 80 -8.04 19.13 -26.02
N ASN A 81 -7.88 19.08 -24.69
CA ASN A 81 -6.87 19.79 -23.89
C ASN A 81 -6.59 19.14 -22.52
N GLN A 82 -7.28 18.06 -22.14
CA GLN A 82 -7.01 17.36 -20.87
C GLN A 82 -5.86 16.36 -21.03
N ARG A 83 -4.63 16.85 -20.99
CA ARG A 83 -3.46 15.98 -20.83
C ARG A 83 -3.42 15.48 -19.40
N ASN A 84 -3.45 14.16 -19.24
CA ASN A 84 -3.32 13.52 -17.94
C ASN A 84 -1.98 12.84 -17.95
N TYR A 85 -1.12 13.36 -17.10
CA TYR A 85 0.27 13.02 -17.00
C TYR A 85 0.39 12.05 -15.84
N PHE A 86 0.62 10.78 -16.16
CA PHE A 86 0.86 9.75 -15.16
C PHE A 86 2.34 9.40 -15.10
N ASP A 87 2.80 8.91 -13.95
CA ASP A 87 4.20 8.49 -13.77
C ASP A 87 4.41 7.04 -14.23
N ALA A 88 3.36 6.23 -14.09
CA ALA A 88 3.37 4.81 -14.39
C ALA A 88 2.10 4.36 -15.13
N GLY A 89 2.26 3.29 -15.91
CA GLY A 89 1.17 2.55 -16.53
C GLY A 89 1.42 1.05 -16.46
N VAL A 90 0.38 0.27 -16.19
CA VAL A 90 0.37 -1.19 -16.21
C VAL A 90 -0.74 -1.65 -17.14
N GLU A 91 -0.38 -2.44 -18.15
CA GLU A 91 -1.33 -3.07 -19.06
C GLU A 91 -1.83 -4.38 -18.45
N ILE A 92 -3.15 -4.59 -18.52
CA ILE A 92 -3.85 -5.75 -17.99
C ILE A 92 -4.53 -6.50 -19.14
N GLY A 93 -4.15 -7.76 -19.40
CA GLY A 93 -4.66 -8.56 -20.51
C GLY A 93 -4.23 -8.05 -21.89
N LYS A 94 -4.97 -8.40 -22.94
CA LYS A 94 -4.72 -7.95 -24.32
C LYS A 94 -5.93 -7.20 -24.87
N GLU A 95 -5.76 -6.49 -25.98
CA GLU A 95 -6.85 -5.72 -26.59
C GLU A 95 -7.97 -6.62 -27.15
N GLY A 96 -9.20 -6.34 -26.72
CA GLY A 96 -10.43 -7.02 -27.15
C GLY A 96 -10.88 -8.14 -26.19
N ILE A 97 -12.13 -8.61 -26.36
CA ILE A 97 -12.72 -9.71 -25.57
C ILE A 97 -12.77 -11.01 -26.39
N GLY A 98 -12.54 -12.16 -25.75
CA GLY A 98 -12.65 -13.51 -26.35
C GLY A 98 -11.32 -14.23 -26.61
N GLY A 99 -11.36 -15.53 -26.95
CA GLY A 99 -10.24 -16.33 -27.49
C GLY A 99 -8.85 -16.11 -26.84
N ASN A 100 -8.77 -16.01 -25.51
CA ASN A 100 -7.56 -15.77 -24.71
C ASN A 100 -7.05 -14.30 -24.62
N LYS A 101 -7.88 -13.31 -25.00
CA LYS A 101 -7.54 -11.88 -24.90
C LYS A 101 -7.90 -11.25 -23.55
N GLY A 102 -8.78 -11.93 -22.80
CA GLY A 102 -9.25 -11.50 -21.49
C GLY A 102 -10.67 -10.94 -21.53
N ASP A 103 -11.26 -10.84 -20.35
CA ASP A 103 -12.45 -10.04 -20.03
C ASP A 103 -12.40 -9.80 -18.52
N ILE A 104 -11.52 -8.90 -18.09
CA ILE A 104 -11.00 -8.86 -16.72
C ILE A 104 -11.74 -7.79 -15.93
N GLN A 105 -12.57 -8.19 -14.97
CA GLN A 105 -13.30 -7.28 -14.07
C GLN A 105 -12.58 -7.05 -12.73
N SER A 106 -11.64 -7.91 -12.38
CA SER A 106 -10.81 -7.79 -11.19
C SER A 106 -9.42 -8.30 -11.49
N THR A 107 -8.40 -7.60 -11.02
CA THR A 107 -7.01 -8.04 -11.16
C THR A 107 -6.22 -7.67 -9.92
N THR A 108 -5.16 -8.44 -9.67
CA THR A 108 -4.20 -8.18 -8.60
C THR A 108 -2.79 -8.23 -9.16
N PHE A 109 -1.99 -7.22 -8.84
CA PHE A 109 -0.57 -7.19 -9.15
C PHE A 109 0.21 -6.57 -7.98
N THR A 110 1.52 -6.75 -7.99
CA THR A 110 2.41 -6.25 -6.94
C THR A 110 3.45 -5.34 -7.57
N LEU A 111 3.66 -4.19 -6.92
CA LEU A 111 4.81 -3.33 -7.15
C LEU A 111 5.91 -3.66 -6.15
N SER A 112 7.14 -3.73 -6.65
CA SER A 112 8.36 -3.78 -5.84
C SER A 112 9.38 -2.80 -6.40
N HIS A 113 10.45 -2.53 -5.67
CA HIS A 113 11.56 -1.74 -6.16
C HIS A 113 12.88 -2.50 -5.95
N ILE A 114 13.82 -2.35 -6.88
CA ILE A 114 15.07 -3.13 -6.92
C ILE A 114 15.96 -2.91 -5.68
N SER A 115 15.88 -1.74 -5.05
CA SER A 115 16.79 -1.34 -3.96
C SER A 115 16.15 -0.56 -2.80
N LYS A 116 14.84 -0.30 -2.86
CA LYS A 116 14.13 0.57 -1.90
C LYS A 116 12.83 -0.11 -1.50
N ALA A 117 12.38 0.14 -0.28
CA ALA A 117 11.07 -0.32 0.16
C ALA A 117 9.99 0.62 -0.37
N LEU A 118 8.96 0.07 -1.01
CA LEU A 118 7.72 0.77 -1.32
C LEU A 118 6.75 0.62 -0.15
N THR A 119 5.99 1.69 0.13
CA THR A 119 4.96 1.74 1.18
C THR A 119 3.74 2.50 0.67
N LEU A 120 2.62 2.41 1.39
CA LEU A 120 1.40 3.15 1.03
C LEU A 120 1.58 4.68 0.98
N ALA A 121 2.58 5.22 1.69
CA ALA A 121 2.88 6.65 1.68
C ALA A 121 3.19 7.19 0.27
N GLN A 122 3.75 6.35 -0.61
CA GLN A 122 4.05 6.73 -1.99
C GLN A 122 2.81 7.06 -2.81
N PHE A 123 1.63 6.60 -2.38
CA PHE A 123 0.37 6.76 -3.12
C PHE A 123 -0.58 7.77 -2.45
N SER A 124 -0.18 8.34 -1.32
CA SER A 124 -0.99 9.34 -0.60
C SER A 124 -1.30 10.53 -1.49
N GLU A 125 -2.58 10.84 -1.65
CA GLU A 125 -3.06 11.98 -2.46
C GLU A 125 -2.59 11.97 -3.92
N GLN A 126 -2.14 10.81 -4.43
CA GLN A 126 -1.68 10.67 -5.80
C GLN A 126 -2.84 10.35 -6.75
N ASN A 127 -2.66 10.69 -8.02
CA ASN A 127 -3.66 10.45 -9.05
C ASN A 127 -3.62 9.00 -9.54
N PHE A 128 -4.79 8.45 -9.81
CA PHE A 128 -5.02 7.12 -10.36
C PHE A 128 -5.94 7.21 -11.57
N GLY A 129 -5.77 6.26 -12.48
CA GLY A 129 -6.57 6.17 -13.69
C GLY A 129 -6.78 4.73 -14.12
N VAL A 130 -7.93 4.46 -14.74
CA VAL A 130 -8.26 3.15 -15.32
C VAL A 130 -8.81 3.32 -16.72
N ARG A 131 -8.27 2.53 -17.65
CA ARG A 131 -8.81 2.34 -18.98
C ARG A 131 -9.71 1.11 -18.98
N LEU A 132 -10.98 1.33 -19.31
CA LEU A 132 -11.99 0.28 -19.43
C LEU A 132 -12.42 0.12 -20.89
N MET A 133 -12.28 -1.08 -21.45
CA MET A 133 -12.78 -1.42 -22.78
C MET A 133 -13.97 -2.37 -22.67
N SER A 134 -14.60 -2.63 -23.80
CA SER A 134 -15.74 -3.53 -23.91
C SER A 134 -16.81 -3.25 -22.86
N VAL A 135 -17.13 -1.97 -22.67
CA VAL A 135 -18.10 -1.52 -21.67
C VAL A 135 -19.49 -1.71 -22.24
N GLY A 136 -20.35 -2.43 -21.52
CA GLY A 136 -21.73 -2.66 -21.94
C GLY A 136 -22.34 -3.88 -21.26
N SER A 137 -23.45 -4.36 -21.79
CA SER A 137 -24.22 -5.47 -21.21
C SER A 137 -24.41 -6.59 -22.24
N GLY A 138 -24.23 -7.85 -21.82
CA GLY A 138 -24.36 -9.02 -22.69
C GLY A 138 -23.43 -8.94 -23.91
N ASN A 139 -23.99 -9.10 -25.10
CA ASN A 139 -23.25 -9.02 -26.38
C ASN A 139 -23.08 -7.59 -26.91
N SER A 140 -23.69 -6.59 -26.28
CA SER A 140 -23.62 -5.19 -26.69
C SER A 140 -22.55 -4.46 -25.88
N ARG A 141 -21.27 -4.73 -26.21
CA ARG A 141 -20.10 -4.29 -25.44
C ARG A 141 -19.08 -3.55 -26.30
N GLU A 142 -19.54 -2.58 -27.09
CA GLU A 142 -18.66 -1.73 -27.94
C GLU A 142 -18.18 -0.46 -27.22
N GLY A 143 -18.65 -0.23 -25.99
CA GLY A 143 -18.34 0.96 -25.23
C GLY A 143 -16.92 0.98 -24.67
N SER A 144 -16.49 2.16 -24.26
CA SER A 144 -15.19 2.33 -23.61
C SER A 144 -15.24 3.49 -22.63
N SER A 145 -14.49 3.40 -21.53
CA SER A 145 -14.43 4.45 -20.52
C SER A 145 -12.99 4.72 -20.07
N LYS A 146 -12.79 5.93 -19.58
CA LYS A 146 -11.53 6.46 -19.04
C LYS A 146 -11.89 7.09 -17.70
N LEU A 147 -11.51 6.42 -16.62
CA LEU A 147 -11.83 6.83 -15.26
C LEU A 147 -10.58 7.36 -14.59
N LYS A 148 -10.75 8.36 -13.72
CA LYS A 148 -9.69 8.95 -12.92
C LYS A 148 -10.18 9.23 -11.52
N GLY A 149 -9.26 9.28 -10.58
CA GLY A 149 -9.50 9.68 -9.21
C GLY A 149 -8.20 10.01 -8.51
N THR A 150 -8.30 10.45 -7.27
CA THR A 150 -7.15 10.74 -6.42
C THR A 150 -7.29 9.89 -5.17
N ALA A 151 -6.19 9.29 -4.73
CA ALA A 151 -6.16 8.52 -3.49
C ALA A 151 -6.43 9.43 -2.28
N PRO A 152 -6.98 8.89 -1.18
CA PRO A 152 -7.10 9.63 0.06
C PRO A 152 -5.71 9.92 0.66
N TYR A 153 -5.68 10.80 1.65
CA TYR A 153 -4.52 10.97 2.51
C TYR A 153 -4.22 9.67 3.29
N TYR A 154 -2.96 9.24 3.26
CA TYR A 154 -2.49 8.10 4.03
C TYR A 154 -2.14 8.52 5.46
N THR A 155 -2.79 7.87 6.44
CA THR A 155 -2.43 8.01 7.85
C THR A 155 -1.55 6.83 8.26
N PRO A 156 -0.26 7.04 8.57
CA PRO A 156 0.57 5.94 9.05
C PRO A 156 0.05 5.43 10.39
N PRO A 157 0.16 4.13 10.67
CA PRO A 157 -0.16 3.60 11.99
C PRO A 157 0.70 4.31 13.05
N PRO A 158 0.16 4.53 14.26
CA PRO A 158 0.93 5.14 15.33
C PRO A 158 2.19 4.32 15.61
N PRO A 159 3.33 4.97 15.91
CA PRO A 159 4.56 4.27 16.23
C PRO A 159 4.32 3.33 17.42
N PRO A 160 5.00 2.17 17.48
CA PRO A 160 4.91 1.28 18.62
C PRO A 160 5.23 2.04 19.92
N PRO A 161 4.55 1.74 21.05
CA PRO A 161 4.90 2.32 22.34
C PRO A 161 6.40 2.14 22.59
N GLN A 162 7.10 3.25 22.87
CA GLN A 162 8.49 3.14 23.31
C GLN A 162 8.52 2.26 24.55
N LYS A 163 9.36 1.22 24.56
CA LYS A 163 9.67 0.52 25.80
C LYS A 163 10.33 1.54 26.71
N VAL A 164 9.57 2.05 27.68
CA VAL A 164 10.12 2.87 28.75
C VAL A 164 11.18 1.99 29.42
N PRO A 165 12.44 2.44 29.53
CA PRO A 165 13.41 1.72 30.34
C PRO A 165 12.79 1.58 31.72
N GLU A 166 12.58 0.34 32.18
CA GLU A 166 12.14 0.12 33.55
C GLU A 166 13.22 0.72 34.44
N HIS A 167 13.00 1.96 34.89
CA HIS A 167 13.78 2.52 35.98
C HIS A 167 13.64 1.53 37.12
N SER A 168 14.75 1.30 37.81
CA SER A 168 14.95 0.40 38.94
C SER A 168 14.04 0.69 40.15
N ALA A 169 12.74 0.90 39.94
CA ALA A 169 11.71 1.09 40.96
C ALA A 169 11.56 -0.17 41.84
N THR A 170 12.02 -1.33 41.36
CA THR A 170 12.11 -2.55 42.16
C THR A 170 13.25 -2.52 43.19
N ALA A 171 14.25 -1.64 43.06
CA ALA A 171 15.40 -1.60 43.97
C ALA A 171 15.26 -0.58 45.13
N ALA A 172 14.38 0.42 45.01
CA ALA A 172 14.26 1.49 46.02
C ALA A 172 13.37 1.12 47.23
N LEU A 173 12.57 0.06 47.15
CA LEU A 173 11.73 -0.40 48.27
C LEU A 173 12.39 -1.48 49.15
N GLY A 174 13.57 -1.98 48.78
CA GLY A 174 14.29 -3.02 49.54
C GLY A 174 15.30 -2.52 50.58
N LEU A 175 15.69 -1.24 50.55
CA LEU A 175 16.87 -0.76 51.31
C LEU A 175 16.58 -0.18 52.70
N PHE A 176 15.32 -0.07 53.13
CA PHE A 176 14.98 0.42 54.49
C PHE A 176 14.72 -0.68 55.53
N ALA A 177 14.66 -1.96 55.16
CA ALA A 177 14.36 -3.04 56.10
C ALA A 177 15.62 -3.66 56.77
N ALA A 178 16.82 -3.49 56.22
CA ALA A 178 18.00 -4.26 56.66
C ALA A 178 18.87 -3.59 57.74
N VAL A 179 18.69 -2.28 58.02
CA VAL A 179 19.58 -1.56 58.97
C VAL A 179 19.02 -1.52 60.41
N GLY A 180 17.72 -1.81 60.60
CA GLY A 180 17.05 -1.72 61.91
C GLY A 180 17.25 -2.92 62.84
N THR A 181 17.53 -4.12 62.31
CA THR A 181 17.57 -5.34 63.13
C THR A 181 18.94 -5.64 63.74
N TRP A 182 20.03 -5.07 63.21
CA TRP A 182 21.38 -5.37 63.71
C TRP A 182 21.77 -4.60 64.98
N ARG A 183 21.10 -3.49 65.32
CA ARG A 183 21.39 -2.73 66.55
C ARG A 183 20.62 -3.19 67.79
N LEU A 184 19.65 -4.10 67.68
CA LEU A 184 18.88 -4.56 68.84
C LEU A 184 19.42 -5.83 69.52
N MET A 185 20.35 -6.58 68.92
CA MET A 185 20.80 -7.87 69.50
C MET A 185 21.98 -7.77 70.47
N LYS A 186 22.57 -6.59 70.71
CA LYS A 186 23.79 -6.46 71.54
C LYS A 186 23.57 -5.98 72.98
N LYS A 187 22.32 -5.69 73.42
CA LYS A 187 22.05 -5.15 74.77
C LYS A 187 21.55 -6.13 75.84
N ASN A 188 21.27 -7.40 75.51
CA ASN A 188 20.68 -8.35 76.47
C ASN A 188 21.63 -9.44 77.01
N LYS A 189 22.92 -9.14 77.22
CA LYS A 189 23.87 -10.08 77.86
C LYS A 189 24.59 -9.54 79.11
N GLN A 190 24.00 -8.57 79.81
CA GLN A 190 24.61 -8.02 81.05
C GLN A 190 23.71 -7.98 82.30
N PHE A 191 22.54 -8.63 82.32
CA PHE A 191 21.62 -8.57 83.46
C PHE A 191 21.10 -9.93 83.96
N LEU A 192 21.97 -10.93 84.04
CA LEU A 192 21.71 -12.15 84.81
C LEU A 192 22.94 -12.49 85.66
N SER A 193 23.11 -11.70 86.73
CA SER A 193 23.92 -12.00 87.90
C SER A 193 23.23 -11.28 89.08
N GLN A 194 22.96 -12.03 90.16
CA GLN A 194 22.35 -11.65 91.44
C GLN A 194 20.82 -11.79 91.53
N ASN A 195 20.35 -12.98 91.91
CA ASN A 195 19.97 -13.31 93.29
C ASN A 195 19.67 -14.81 93.40
#